data_AF-A0A1D1VNS8-F1
#
_entry.id   AF-A0A1D1VNS8-F1
#
_cell.length_a   1.000
_cell.length_b   1.000
_cell.length_c   1.000
_cell.angle_alpha   90.00
_cell.angle_beta   90.00
_cell.angle_gamma   90.00
#
_symmetry.space_group_name_H-M   'P 1'
#
loop_
_entity.id
_entity.type
_entity.pdbx_description
1 polymer ?
#
loop_
_entity_poly.entity_id
_entity_poly.type
_entity_poly.pdbx_seq_one_letter_code
_entity_poly.pdbx_strand_id
1 'polypeptide(L)'
;MPVPQFTGEVGKKLVNRYANVNGIRSKSDEVKRWMEDGKADVVALVETMAEPSTADCSFCDPAFYKLERLDRDGCQKSTEGAVALVIRKEF
;
A
#
# COMPACT_ATOMS: atom_id res chain seq x y z
N MET A 1 10.39 26.91 8.35
CA MET A 1 10.80 26.05 9.48
C MET A 1 12.14 25.40 9.11
N PRO A 2 13.14 25.38 9.99
CA PRO A 2 14.40 24.68 9.73
C PRO A 2 14.14 23.16 9.69
N VAL A 3 14.82 22.47 8.76
CA VAL A 3 14.74 21.01 8.66
C VAL A 3 15.51 20.40 9.82
N PRO A 4 14.89 19.54 10.66
CA PRO A 4 15.59 18.86 11.73
C PRO A 4 16.75 18.03 11.17
N GLN A 5 17.97 18.24 11.68
CA GLN A 5 19.11 17.39 11.37
C GLN A 5 19.17 16.25 12.39
N PHE A 6 19.08 15.02 11.91
CA PHE A 6 19.25 13.83 12.74
C PHE A 6 20.74 13.62 13.03
N THR A 7 21.12 13.59 14.32
CA THR A 7 22.52 13.45 14.78
C THR A 7 22.82 12.07 15.37
N GLY A 8 21.89 11.12 15.29
CA GLY A 8 22.07 9.75 15.78
C GLY A 8 22.58 8.78 14.71
N GLU A 9 22.93 7.57 15.10
CA GLU A 9 23.18 6.48 14.16
C GLU A 9 21.88 6.04 13.48
N VAL A 10 21.92 5.89 12.15
CA VAL A 10 20.77 5.36 11.39
C VAL A 10 20.73 3.85 11.57
N GLY A 11 19.79 3.35 12.37
CA GLY A 11 19.63 1.91 12.63
C GLY A 11 19.17 1.14 11.39
N LYS A 12 17.93 1.37 10.94
CA LYS A 12 17.33 0.71 9.77
C LYS A 12 16.76 1.75 8.82
N LYS A 13 17.15 1.67 7.54
CA LYS A 13 16.51 2.46 6.48
C LYS A 13 15.21 1.77 6.09
N LEU A 14 14.10 2.51 6.15
CA LEU A 14 12.79 2.05 5.71
C LEU A 14 12.51 2.56 4.29
N VAL A 15 12.04 1.66 3.42
CA VAL A 15 11.61 1.98 2.06
C VAL A 15 10.09 2.13 2.06
N ASN A 16 9.63 3.38 1.95
CA ASN A 16 8.22 3.71 1.77
C ASN A 16 7.93 3.96 0.28
N ARG A 17 6.84 3.39 -0.22
CA ARG A 17 6.37 3.58 -1.59
C ARG A 17 4.93 4.07 -1.62
N TYR A 18 4.61 4.86 -2.63
CA TYR A 18 3.27 5.39 -2.86
C TYR A 18 2.90 5.23 -4.33
N ALA A 19 1.67 4.79 -4.60
CA ALA A 19 1.13 4.74 -5.94
C ALA A 19 -0.37 5.01 -5.98
N ASN A 20 -0.79 5.80 -6.97
CA ASN A 20 -2.16 5.80 -7.43
C ASN A 20 -2.33 4.65 -8.43
N VAL A 21 -3.16 3.67 -8.10
CA VAL A 21 -3.32 2.47 -8.93
C VAL A 21 -4.46 2.60 -9.93
N ASN A 22 -5.43 3.49 -9.71
CA ASN A 22 -6.62 3.66 -10.54
C ASN A 22 -7.31 2.31 -10.86
N GLY A 23 -7.58 1.54 -9.79
CA GLY A 23 -8.13 0.19 -9.83
C GLY A 23 -7.07 -0.88 -9.55
N ILE A 24 -7.16 -1.53 -8.39
CA ILE A 24 -6.22 -2.59 -8.01
C ILE A 24 -6.41 -3.88 -8.81
N ARG A 25 -7.65 -4.19 -9.22
CA ARG A 25 -7.98 -5.45 -9.92
C ARG A 25 -7.22 -5.60 -11.24
N SER A 26 -7.00 -4.51 -11.97
CA SER A 26 -6.27 -4.53 -13.24
C SER A 26 -4.75 -4.44 -13.07
N LYS A 27 -4.24 -4.13 -11.87
CA LYS A 27 -2.80 -3.89 -11.60
C LYS A 27 -2.19 -4.79 -10.54
N SER A 28 -2.93 -5.77 -10.04
CA SER A 28 -2.52 -6.65 -8.93
C SER A 28 -1.09 -7.20 -9.11
N ASP A 29 -0.79 -7.84 -10.24
CA ASP A 29 0.52 -8.45 -10.45
C ASP A 29 1.65 -7.44 -10.66
N GLU A 30 1.35 -6.31 -11.31
CA GLU A 30 2.29 -5.19 -11.47
C GLU A 30 2.65 -4.58 -10.11
N VAL A 31 1.64 -4.32 -9.27
CA VAL A 31 1.82 -3.76 -7.93
C VAL A 31 2.62 -4.71 -7.06
N LYS A 32 2.30 -6.01 -7.03
CA LYS A 32 3.05 -7.01 -6.25
C LYS A 32 4.54 -7.05 -6.64
N ARG A 33 4.84 -7.15 -7.93
CA ARG A 33 6.23 -7.11 -8.42
C ARG A 33 6.93 -5.80 -8.08
N TRP A 34 6.25 -4.67 -8.26
CA TRP A 34 6.80 -3.36 -7.97
C TRP A 34 7.13 -3.16 -6.47
N MET A 35 6.36 -3.76 -5.57
CA MET A 35 6.64 -3.78 -4.14
C MET A 35 7.85 -4.66 -3.80
N GLU A 36 7.92 -5.85 -4.39
CA GLU A 36 8.99 -6.83 -4.18
C GLU A 36 10.34 -6.35 -4.73
N ASP A 37 10.39 -5.96 -6.00
CA ASP A 37 11.58 -5.39 -6.66
C ASP A 37 12.06 -4.15 -5.90
N GLY A 38 11.09 -3.42 -5.35
CA GLY A 38 11.32 -2.24 -4.57
C GLY A 38 11.79 -2.45 -3.14
N LYS A 39 11.77 -3.69 -2.65
CA LYS A 39 12.01 -4.05 -1.24
C LYS A 39 11.21 -3.15 -0.29
N ALA A 40 9.95 -2.87 -0.64
CA ALA A 40 9.14 -1.94 0.12
C ALA A 40 8.84 -2.47 1.53
N ASP A 41 9.04 -1.62 2.53
CA ASP A 41 8.64 -1.91 3.91
C ASP A 41 7.21 -1.43 4.18
N VAL A 42 6.82 -0.30 3.56
CA VAL A 42 5.48 0.27 3.64
C VAL A 42 5.04 0.74 2.27
N VAL A 43 3.80 0.46 1.88
CA VAL A 43 3.23 0.87 0.60
C VAL A 43 1.86 1.48 0.81
N ALA A 44 1.68 2.71 0.35
CA ALA A 44 0.39 3.37 0.31
C ALA A 44 -0.18 3.35 -1.12
N LEU A 45 -1.36 2.74 -1.27
CA LEU A 45 -2.08 2.66 -2.53
C LEU A 45 -3.36 3.48 -2.45
N VAL A 46 -3.58 4.34 -3.43
CA VAL A 46 -4.80 5.16 -3.53
C VAL A 46 -5.50 4.91 -4.85
N GLU A 47 -6.77 5.30 -4.93
CA GLU A 47 -7.65 4.98 -6.06
C GLU A 47 -7.66 3.47 -6.32
N THR A 48 -7.72 2.65 -5.27
CA THR A 48 -7.73 1.19 -5.40
C THR A 48 -9.01 0.69 -6.04
N MET A 49 -10.08 1.48 -5.99
CA MET A 49 -11.43 1.15 -6.42
C MET A 49 -11.95 -0.16 -5.80
N ALA A 50 -11.36 -0.57 -4.67
CA ALA A 50 -11.69 -1.82 -4.03
C ALA A 50 -13.04 -1.73 -3.31
N GLU A 51 -13.75 -2.84 -3.33
CA GLU A 51 -14.98 -3.07 -2.59
C GLU A 51 -14.72 -4.19 -1.56
N PRO A 52 -15.60 -4.39 -0.57
CA PRO A 52 -15.41 -5.42 0.46
C PRO A 52 -15.19 -6.83 -0.12
N SER A 53 -15.72 -7.11 -1.32
CA SER A 53 -15.54 -8.38 -2.03
C SER A 53 -14.20 -8.53 -2.77
N THR A 54 -13.41 -7.46 -2.91
CA THR A 54 -12.07 -7.54 -3.51
C THR A 54 -11.17 -8.38 -2.62
N ALA A 55 -10.55 -9.41 -3.20
CA ALA A 55 -9.67 -10.31 -2.47
C ALA A 55 -8.36 -9.60 -2.07
N ASP A 56 -7.94 -9.80 -0.81
CA ASP A 56 -6.72 -9.20 -0.26
C ASP A 56 -5.45 -9.60 -1.04
N CYS A 57 -5.43 -10.80 -1.64
CA CYS A 57 -4.35 -11.26 -2.52
C CYS A 57 -4.18 -10.43 -3.81
N SER A 58 -5.14 -9.53 -4.10
CA SER A 58 -5.02 -8.53 -5.17
C SER A 58 -4.04 -7.41 -4.82
N PHE A 59 -3.76 -7.21 -3.53
CA PHE A 59 -2.89 -6.14 -3.05
C PHE A 59 -1.49 -6.65 -2.75
N CYS A 60 -1.38 -7.77 -2.03
CA CYS A 60 -0.10 -8.30 -1.56
C CYS A 60 -0.20 -9.79 -1.23
N ASP A 61 0.95 -10.45 -1.10
CA ASP A 61 1.02 -11.79 -0.52
C ASP A 61 0.89 -11.70 1.02
N PRO A 62 -0.16 -12.30 1.62
CA PRO A 62 -0.39 -12.24 3.06
C PRO A 62 0.67 -12.98 3.89
N ALA A 63 1.51 -13.83 3.28
CA ALA A 63 2.63 -14.45 3.99
C ALA A 63 3.68 -13.41 4.41
N PHE A 64 3.92 -12.41 3.55
CA PHE A 64 5.00 -11.43 3.74
C PHE A 64 4.51 -10.06 4.20
N TYR A 65 3.24 -9.74 3.96
CA TYR A 65 2.69 -8.41 4.23
C TYR A 65 1.41 -8.47 5.06
N LYS A 66 1.19 -7.41 5.83
CA LYS A 66 -0.08 -7.06 6.47
C LYS A 66 -0.78 -6.00 5.61
N LEU A 67 -2.07 -6.17 5.40
CA LEU A 67 -2.91 -5.25 4.65
C LEU A 67 -3.90 -4.57 5.60
N GLU A 68 -3.99 -3.25 5.51
CA GLU A 68 -5.04 -2.42 6.10
C GLU A 68 -5.70 -1.65 4.96
N ARG A 69 -7.02 -1.69 4.81
CA ARG A 69 -7.71 -1.02 3.70
C ARG A 69 -9.01 -0.35 4.11
N LEU A 70 -9.33 0.72 3.38
CA LEU A 70 -10.61 1.41 3.42
C LEU A 70 -11.23 1.29 2.03
N ASP A 71 -12.17 0.35 1.91
CA ASP A 71 -12.88 0.07 0.67
C ASP A 71 -14.02 1.06 0.40
N ARG A 72 -14.53 1.04 -0.83
CA ARG A 72 -15.75 1.75 -1.19
C ARG A 72 -16.95 1.04 -0.59
N ASP A 73 -17.84 1.81 0.02
CA ASP A 73 -19.10 1.30 0.56
C ASP A 73 -20.24 1.62 -0.43
N GLY A 74 -20.67 0.61 -1.20
CA GLY A 74 -21.71 0.73 -2.22
C GLY A 74 -21.38 1.60 -3.45
N CYS A 75 -22.38 1.90 -4.28
CA CYS A 75 -22.29 2.81 -5.44
C CYS A 75 -22.36 4.31 -5.05
N GLN A 76 -22.09 4.64 -3.78
CA GLN A 76 -22.15 6.03 -3.34
C GLN A 76 -20.93 6.80 -3.90
N LYS A 77 -21.20 7.83 -4.70
CA LYS A 77 -20.20 8.77 -5.23
C LYS A 77 -19.45 9.56 -4.14
N SER A 78 -19.80 9.41 -2.87
CA SER A 78 -19.15 10.09 -1.74
C SER A 78 -17.91 9.37 -1.20
N THR A 79 -17.71 8.09 -1.54
CA THR A 79 -16.49 7.32 -1.26
C THR A 79 -15.80 7.01 -2.59
N GLU A 80 -15.27 8.05 -3.22
CA GLU A 80 -14.43 7.90 -4.41
C GLU A 80 -13.04 7.40 -4.01
N GLY A 81 -12.48 6.49 -4.81
CA GLY A 81 -11.08 6.09 -4.74
C GLY A 81 -10.79 4.80 -3.97
N ALA A 82 -11.16 4.67 -2.69
CA ALA A 82 -10.64 3.64 -1.78
C ALA A 82 -9.10 3.64 -1.64
N VAL A 83 -8.61 3.22 -0.47
CA VAL A 83 -7.18 3.26 -0.12
C VAL A 83 -6.73 1.99 0.59
N ALA A 84 -5.45 1.66 0.43
CA ALA A 84 -4.83 0.53 1.12
C ALA A 84 -3.42 0.89 1.61
N LEU A 85 -3.07 0.37 2.78
CA LEU A 85 -1.75 0.41 3.37
C LEU A 85 -1.24 -1.03 3.51
N VAL A 86 -0.14 -1.32 2.83
CA VAL A 86 0.54 -2.61 2.90
C VAL A 86 1.82 -2.43 3.72
N ILE A 87 2.01 -3.26 4.74
CA ILE A 87 3.13 -3.17 5.67
C ILE A 87 3.85 -4.52 5.67
N ARG A 88 5.16 -4.52 5.41
CA ARG A 88 5.96 -5.74 5.45
C ARG A 88 5.99 -6.28 6.88
N LYS A 89 5.71 -7.57 7.03
CA LYS A 89 5.86 -8.25 8.33
C LYS A 89 7.36 -8.29 8.65
N GLU A 90 7.72 -7.88 9.86
CA GLU A 90 9.09 -8.05 10.34
C GLU A 90 9.39 -9.55 10.43
N PHE A 91 10.56 -9.95 9.91
CA PHE A 91 11.17 -11.24 10.21
C PHE A 91 12.14 -11.05 11.37
#